data_AF-A0A2X1QPH1-F1
#
_entry.id   AF-A0A2X1QPH1-F1
#
_cell.length_a   1.000
_cell.length_b   1.000
_cell.length_c   1.000
_cell.angle_alpha   90.00
_cell.angle_beta   90.00
_cell.angle_gamma   90.00
#
_symmetry.space_group_name_H-M   'P 1'
#
loop_
_entity.id
_entity.type
_entity.pdbx_description
1 polymer ?
#
loop_
_entity_poly.entity_id
_entity_poly.type
_entity_poly.pdbx_seq_one_letter_code
_entity_poly.pdbx_strand_id
1 'polypeptide(L)' 'MDVVASDMIEHLQKYKVATLIHGHTHKPGLINHCYNEIMYNQYVLSDWDDNPRLLCYHESIGIFFNQLELIEVSRYANS' A
#
# COMPACT_ATOMS: atom_id res chain seq x y z
N MET A 1 8.74 -7.15 11.35
CA MET A 1 7.89 -6.79 12.50
C MET A 1 6.51 -6.48 11.95
N ASP A 2 5.45 -6.99 12.55
CA ASP A 2 4.09 -6.77 12.06
C ASP A 2 3.41 -5.63 12.83
N VAL A 3 2.48 -4.94 12.18
CA VAL A 3 1.63 -3.94 12.84
C VAL A 3 0.61 -4.66 13.71
N VAL A 4 0.48 -4.21 14.96
CA VAL A 4 -0.58 -4.69 15.86
C VAL A 4 -1.89 -4.02 15.47
N ALA A 5 -2.89 -4.83 15.06
CA ALA A 5 -4.14 -4.32 14.49
C ALA A 5 -4.94 -3.44 15.46
N SER A 6 -4.93 -3.74 16.76
CA SER A 6 -5.61 -2.93 17.78
C SER A 6 -5.07 -1.50 17.85
N ASP A 7 -3.74 -1.37 17.93
CA ASP A 7 -3.06 -0.09 18.07
C ASP A 7 -3.24 0.75 16.81
N MET A 8 -3.22 0.08 15.65
CA MET A 8 -3.54 0.69 14.37
C MET A 8 -4.97 1.24 14.33
N ILE A 9 -5.97 0.45 14.74
CA ILE A 9 -7.38 0.86 14.72
C ILE A 9 -7.61 2.02 15.69
N GLU A 10 -7.02 1.97 16.89
CA GLU A 10 -7.09 3.07 17.86
C GLU A 10 -6.52 4.37 17.27
N HIS A 11 -5.35 4.27 16.62
CA HIS A 11 -4.73 5.40 15.94
C HIS A 11 -5.63 5.96 14.82
N LEU A 12 -6.21 5.10 13.98
CA LEU A 12 -7.12 5.49 12.91
C LEU A 12 -8.40 6.18 13.45
N GLN A 13 -8.97 5.66 14.53
CA GLN A 13 -10.11 6.28 15.22
C GLN A 13 -9.78 7.66 15.78
N LYS A 14 -8.62 7.82 16.41
CA LYS A 14 -8.15 9.10 16.95
C LYS A 14 -8.08 10.19 15.88
N TYR A 15 -7.59 9.85 14.68
CA TYR A 15 -7.47 10.78 13.56
C TYR A 15 -8.70 10.81 12.65
N LYS A 16 -9.75 10.06 12.97
CA LYS A 16 -11.00 9.97 12.20
C LYS A 16 -10.77 9.62 10.73
N VAL A 17 -9.84 8.70 10.47
CA VAL A 17 -9.52 8.18 9.14
C VAL A 17 -9.78 6.68 9.09
N ALA A 18 -10.16 6.16 7.93
CA ALA A 18 -10.43 4.74 7.72
C ALA A 18 -9.30 4.03 6.94
N THR A 19 -8.28 4.76 6.51
CA THR A 19 -7.21 4.23 5.65
C THR A 19 -5.85 4.52 6.25
N LEU A 20 -5.02 3.49 6.38
CA LEU A 20 -3.60 3.58 6.69
C LEU A 20 -2.77 3.19 5.46
N ILE A 21 -1.72 3.96 5.16
CA ILE A 21 -0.71 3.62 4.16
C ILE A 21 0.65 3.63 4.87
N HIS A 22 1.40 2.53 4.84
CA HIS A 22 2.73 2.44 5.48
C HIS A 22 3.64 1.38 4.81
N GLY A 23 4.95 1.43 5.07
CA GLY A 23 5.92 0.42 4.61
C GLY A 23 6.44 -0.47 5.75
N HIS A 24 7.75 -0.77 5.73
CA HIS A 24 8.54 -1.38 6.81
C HIS A 24 8.31 -2.87 7.12
N THR A 25 7.15 -3.44 6.79
CA THR A 25 6.83 -4.83 7.15
C THR A 25 7.23 -5.86 6.09
N HIS A 26 7.67 -5.41 4.90
CA HIS A 26 8.02 -6.24 3.74
C HIS A 26 6.89 -7.17 3.26
N LYS A 27 5.63 -6.85 3.61
CA LYS A 27 4.42 -7.61 3.25
C LYS A 27 3.44 -6.76 2.44
N PRO A 28 3.78 -6.39 1.19
CA PRO A 28 2.96 -5.47 0.41
C PRO A 28 1.56 -6.00 0.13
N GLY A 29 0.56 -5.12 0.17
CA GLY A 29 -0.82 -5.47 -0.13
C GLY A 29 -1.85 -4.64 0.60
N LEU A 30 -3.12 -4.99 0.39
CA LEU A 30 -4.27 -4.44 1.10
C LEU A 30 -4.76 -5.46 2.14
N ILE A 31 -4.90 -5.01 3.38
CA ILE A 31 -5.52 -5.78 4.46
C ILE A 31 -6.75 -5.00 4.94
N ASN A 32 -7.91 -5.66 4.96
CA ASN A 32 -9.16 -5.06 5.43
C ASN A 32 -9.44 -5.52 6.86
N HIS A 33 -9.82 -4.59 7.72
CA HIS A 33 -10.17 -4.85 9.12
C HIS A 33 -11.59 -4.36 9.37
N CYS A 34 -12.44 -5.20 9.96
CA CYS A 34 -13.79 -4.81 10.37
C CYS A 34 -13.81 -4.68 11.90
N TYR A 35 -14.16 -3.50 12.41
CA TYR A 35 -14.26 -3.24 13.84
C TYR A 35 -15.46 -2.34 14.11
N ASN A 36 -16.36 -2.77 15.00
CA ASN A 36 -17.62 -2.07 15.30
C ASN A 36 -18.41 -1.67 14.03
N GLU A 37 -18.52 -2.61 13.07
CA GLU A 37 -19.21 -2.41 11.79
C GLU A 37 -18.56 -1.36 10.85
N ILE A 38 -17.41 -0.82 11.22
CA ILE A 38 -16.61 0.10 10.40
C ILE A 38 -15.49 -0.68 9.73
N MET A 39 -15.34 -0.47 8.42
CA MET A 39 -14.25 -1.02 7.63
C MET A 39 -13.04 -0.09 7.65
N TYR A 40 -11.87 -0.65 7.94
CA TYR A 40 -10.58 0.01 7.90
C TYR A 40 -9.67 -0.67 6.87
N ASN A 41 -8.96 0.12 6.09
CA ASN A 41 -8.08 -0.35 5.01
C ASN A 41 -6.62 -0.08 5.41
N GLN A 42 -5.79 -1.11 5.33
CA GLN A 42 -4.35 -1.03 5.56
C GLN A 42 -3.62 -1.36 4.25
N TYR A 43 -3.02 -0.36 3.63
CA TYR A 43 -2.15 -0.51 2.47
C TYR A 43 -0.71 -0.58 2.94
N VAL A 44 -0.08 -1.72 2.70
CA VAL A 44 1.34 -1.95 2.95
C VAL A 44 2.12 -1.75 1.65
N LEU A 45 3.02 -0.77 1.63
CA LEU A 45 3.89 -0.47 0.51
C LEU A 45 4.94 -1.59 0.33
N SER A 46 5.26 -1.89 -0.93
CA SER A 46 6.37 -2.80 -1.23
C SER A 46 7.70 -2.09 -1.04
N ASP A 47 8.73 -2.87 -0.73
CA ASP A 47 10.10 -2.44 -0.90
C ASP A 47 10.49 -2.43 -2.39
N TRP A 48 11.71 -1.99 -2.67
CA TRP A 48 12.24 -1.81 -4.02
C TRP A 48 13.06 -3.01 -4.51
N ASP A 49 12.84 -4.18 -3.89
CA ASP A 49 13.53 -5.44 -4.21
C ASP A 49 12.97 -6.07 -5.50
N ASP A 50 12.87 -7.40 -5.58
CA ASP A 50 12.62 -8.14 -6.82
C ASP A 50 11.32 -7.78 -7.57
N ASN A 51 10.30 -7.28 -6.86
CA ASN A 51 8.98 -7.00 -7.44
C ASN A 51 8.37 -5.70 -6.88
N PRO A 52 8.89 -4.52 -7.26
CA PRO A 52 8.39 -3.25 -6.74
C PRO A 52 6.97 -2.97 -7.25
N ARG A 53 6.09 -2.55 -6.33
CA ARG A 53 4.71 -2.16 -6.61
C ARG A 53 4.48 -0.71 -6.24
N LEU A 54 3.90 0.03 -7.17
CA LEU A 54 3.46 1.39 -6.94
C LEU A 54 2.06 1.38 -6.34
N LEU A 55 1.84 2.18 -5.29
CA LEU A 55 0.51 2.52 -4.83
C LEU A 55 -0.01 3.69 -5.67
N CYS A 56 -1.09 3.47 -6.40
CA CYS A 56 -1.68 4.42 -7.32
C CYS A 56 -3.10 4.80 -6.86
N TYR A 57 -3.56 5.96 -7.30
CA TYR A 57 -4.95 6.40 -7.17
C TYR A 57 -5.50 6.78 -8.53
N HIS A 58 -6.73 6.33 -8.81
CA HIS A 58 -7.50 6.76 -9.97
C HIS A 58 -8.93 7.03 -9.53
N GLU A 59 -9.54 8.12 -9.99
CA GLU A 59 -10.85 8.57 -9.49
C GLU A 59 -11.95 7.51 -9.60
N SER A 60 -12.00 6.75 -10.70
CA SER A 60 -13.03 5.71 -10.90
C SER A 60 -12.74 4.37 -10.22
N ILE A 61 -11.49 4.12 -9.80
CA ILE A 61 -11.04 2.82 -9.28
C ILE A 61 -10.76 2.90 -7.77
N GLY A 62 -10.42 4.09 -7.28
CA GLY A 62 -9.87 4.28 -5.96
C GLY A 62 -8.37 3.97 -5.91
N ILE A 63 -7.90 3.50 -4.76
CA ILE A 63 -6.50 3.17 -4.50
C ILE A 63 -6.23 1.73 -4.94
N PHE A 64 -5.14 1.50 -5.68
CA PHE A 64 -4.75 0.17 -6.15
C PHE A 64 -3.23 0.04 -6.26
N PHE A 65 -2.72 -1.20 -6.26
CA PHE A 65 -1.32 -1.48 -6.54
C PHE A 65 -1.10 -1.77 -8.02
N ASN A 66 -0.10 -1.14 -8.62
CA ASN A 66 0.38 -1.42 -9.96
C ASN A 66 1.78 -2.03 -9.88
N GLN A 67 2.02 -3.15 -10.58
CA GLN A 67 3.34 -3.75 -10.65
C GLN A 67 4.22 -2.92 -11.59
N LEU A 68 5.36 -2.43 -11.10
CA LEU A 68 6.29 -1.71 -11.96
C LEU A 68 6.98 -2.73 -12.89
N GLU A 69 6.67 -2.65 -14.18
CA GLU A 69 7.42 -3.35 -15.21
C GLU A 69 8.63 -2.49 -15.60
N LEU A 70 9.84 -2.97 -15.29
CA LEU A 70 11.06 -2.35 -15.80
C LEU A 70 11.10 -2.57 -17.31
N ILE A 71 10.74 -1.53 -18.06
CA ILE A 71 11.08 -1.47 -19.49
C ILE A 71 12.61 -1.33 -19.52
N GLU A 72 13.31 -2.35 -20.01
CA GLU A 72 14.72 -2.22 -20.35
C GLU A 72 14.88 -1.01 -21.26
N VAL A 73 15.56 0.03 -20.76
CA VAL A 73 15.90 1.21 -21.55
C VAL A 73 17.03 0.83 -22.52
N SER A 74 16.71 0.04 -23.53
CA SER A 74 17.60 -0.24 -24.67
C SER A 74 17.57 0.89 -25.73
N ARG A 75 16.89 2.01 -25.45
CA ARG A 75 16.64 3.09 -26.44
C ARG A 75 17.57 4.31 -26.38
N TYR A 76 18.61 4.32 -25.53
CA TYR A 76 19.60 5.41 -25.53
C TYR A 76 21.05 4.97 -25.78
N ALA A 77 21.30 3.71 -26.13
CA ALA A 77 22.63 3.22 -26.50
C ALA A 77 22.69 2.95 -28.02
N ASN A 78 22.58 4.00 -28.82
CA ASN A 78 23.09 4.05 -30.20
C ASN A 78 23.18 5.54 -30.58
N SER A 79 24.18 6.19 -29.99
CA SER A 79 24.82 7.41 -30.48
C SER A 79 25.84 7.06 -31.56
#